data_AF-A0A2N1PIQ1-F1
#
_entry.id   AF-A0A2N1PIQ1-F1
#
_cell.length_a   1.000
_cell.length_b   1.000
_cell.length_c   1.000
_cell.angle_alpha   90.00
_cell.angle_beta   90.00
_cell.angle_gamma   90.00
#
_symmetry.space_group_name_H-M   'P 1'
#
loop_
_entity.id
_entity.type
_entity.pdbx_description
1 polymer ?
#
loop_
_entity_poly.entity_id
_entity_poly.type
_entity_poly.pdbx_seq_one_letter_code
_entity_poly.pdbx_strand_id
1 'polypeptide(L)'
;MVLQLSQFEKAELFKQNPATMSDGGWQSLLIKLQTQTNRHTGRIYLTLKDLERIRRYAFDYGNGGWENRLTAIFARSLGQNLSGQNINSTTRILIDA
;
A
#
# COMPACT_ATOMS: atom_id res chain seq x y z
N MET A 1 5.64 8.19 6.03
CA MET A 1 6.44 6.97 6.32
C MET A 1 7.13 6.50 5.06
N VAL A 2 8.30 5.86 5.18
CA VAL A 2 9.02 5.29 4.03
C VAL A 2 8.86 3.77 4.05
N LEU A 3 8.52 3.20 2.90
CA LEU A 3 8.48 1.75 2.68
C LEU A 3 9.45 1.35 1.58
N GLN A 4 9.79 0.07 1.59
CA GLN A 4 10.61 -0.56 0.56
C GLN A 4 9.78 -1.66 -0.10
N LEU A 5 9.29 -1.41 -1.32
CA LEU A 5 8.51 -2.38 -2.09
C LEU A 5 9.41 -3.46 -2.71
N SER A 6 8.92 -4.70 -2.73
CA SER A 6 9.52 -5.83 -3.45
C SER A 6 9.31 -5.69 -4.95
N GLN A 7 9.98 -6.52 -5.75
CA GLN A 7 9.76 -6.54 -7.20
C GLN A 7 8.31 -6.89 -7.56
N PHE A 8 7.70 -7.83 -6.83
CA PHE A 8 6.31 -8.21 -7.02
C PHE A 8 5.34 -7.07 -6.68
N GLU A 9 5.52 -6.43 -5.52
CA GLU A 9 4.69 -5.30 -5.08
C GLU A 9 4.78 -4.12 -6.06
N LYS A 10 5.99 -3.86 -6.59
CA LYS A 10 6.19 -2.88 -7.67
C LYS A 10 5.41 -3.30 -8.92
N ALA A 11 5.52 -4.55 -9.36
CA ALA A 11 4.81 -5.03 -10.53
C ALA A 11 3.29 -4.85 -10.39
N GLU A 12 2.72 -5.13 -9.22
CA GLU A 12 1.33 -4.82 -8.90
C GLU A 12 1.06 -3.31 -8.97
N LEU A 13 1.84 -2.47 -8.32
CA LEU A 13 1.63 -1.01 -8.37
C LEU A 13 1.67 -0.47 -9.81
N PHE A 14 2.59 -0.97 -10.65
CA PHE A 14 2.84 -0.47 -12.00
C PHE A 14 1.92 -1.06 -13.09
N LYS A 15 0.99 -1.99 -12.80
CA LYS A 15 0.00 -2.38 -13.85
C LYS A 15 -1.08 -1.32 -14.11
N GLN A 16 -1.23 -0.31 -13.25
CA GLN A 16 -2.12 0.81 -13.56
C GLN A 16 -1.52 1.65 -14.68
N ASN A 17 -2.26 1.80 -15.78
CA ASN A 17 -1.84 2.65 -16.89
C ASN A 17 -1.81 4.13 -16.45
N PRO A 18 -0.68 4.84 -16.57
CA PRO A 18 -0.59 6.26 -16.21
C PRO A 18 -1.55 7.18 -16.98
N ALA A 19 -1.98 6.79 -18.18
CA ALA A 19 -2.89 7.58 -19.00
C ALA A 19 -4.32 7.69 -18.41
N THR A 20 -4.67 6.83 -17.45
CA THR A 20 -6.02 6.79 -16.86
C THR A 20 -6.14 7.66 -15.60
N MET A 21 -5.24 8.62 -15.39
CA MET A 21 -5.19 9.41 -14.14
C MET A 21 -6.50 10.13 -13.84
N SER A 22 -7.17 10.63 -14.88
CA SER A 22 -8.44 11.35 -14.83
C SER A 22 -9.66 10.46 -14.61
N ASP A 23 -9.50 9.13 -14.64
CA ASP A 23 -10.64 8.20 -14.76
C ASP A 23 -11.29 7.85 -13.41
N GLY A 24 -10.81 8.48 -12.33
CA GLY A 24 -11.39 8.31 -11.00
C GLY A 24 -10.37 8.41 -9.87
N GLY A 25 -10.90 8.51 -8.65
CA GLY A 25 -10.07 8.66 -7.45
C GLY A 25 -9.18 7.44 -7.17
N TRP A 26 -9.57 6.25 -7.61
CA TRP A 26 -8.76 5.02 -7.53
C TRP A 26 -7.53 5.09 -8.44
N GLN A 27 -7.74 5.38 -9.73
CA GLN A 27 -6.68 5.49 -10.72
C GLN A 27 -5.72 6.61 -10.34
N SER A 28 -6.26 7.77 -9.95
CA SER A 28 -5.50 8.89 -9.40
C SER A 28 -4.65 8.49 -8.18
N LEU A 29 -5.15 7.65 -7.27
CA LEU A 29 -4.38 7.17 -6.13
C LEU A 29 -3.20 6.30 -6.59
N LEU A 30 -3.45 5.27 -7.40
CA LEU A 30 -2.38 4.37 -7.85
C LEU A 30 -1.30 5.11 -8.63
N ILE A 31 -1.68 6.05 -9.50
CA ILE A 31 -0.72 6.83 -10.29
C ILE A 31 0.09 7.77 -9.39
N LYS A 32 -0.52 8.38 -8.37
CA LYS A 32 0.23 9.13 -7.35
C LYS A 32 1.25 8.24 -6.62
N LEU A 33 0.86 7.03 -6.23
CA LEU A 33 1.76 6.10 -5.57
C LEU A 33 2.91 5.66 -6.49
N GLN A 34 2.65 5.49 -7.79
CA GLN A 34 3.68 5.24 -8.80
C GLN A 34 4.70 6.39 -8.88
N THR A 35 4.24 7.66 -8.90
CA THR A 35 5.15 8.82 -8.97
C THR A 35 5.96 9.00 -7.70
N GLN A 36 5.41 8.62 -6.54
CA GLN A 36 6.12 8.61 -5.25
C GLN A 36 7.10 7.43 -5.09
N THR A 37 7.05 6.44 -5.98
CA THR A 37 7.90 5.24 -5.92
C THR A 37 9.13 5.39 -6.78
N ASN A 38 10.32 5.27 -6.19
CA ASN A 38 11.54 5.10 -6.95
C ASN A 38 11.51 3.73 -7.65
N ARG A 39 11.44 3.72 -8.99
CA ARG A 39 11.28 2.49 -9.79
C ARG A 39 12.41 1.48 -9.60
N HIS A 40 13.64 1.98 -9.49
CA HIS A 40 14.83 1.14 -9.34
C HIS A 40 14.87 0.52 -7.96
N THR A 41 14.83 1.36 -6.92
CA THR A 41 15.01 0.89 -5.54
C THR A 41 13.74 0.27 -4.98
N GLY A 42 12.55 0.77 -5.32
CA GLY A 42 11.27 0.42 -4.70
C GLY A 42 10.94 1.22 -3.44
N ARG A 43 11.76 2.24 -3.12
CA ARG A 43 11.46 3.15 -2.02
C ARG A 43 10.26 4.02 -2.37
N ILE A 44 9.26 4.03 -1.50
CA ILE A 44 8.07 4.88 -1.61
C ILE A 44 7.88 5.66 -0.32
N TYR A 45 7.56 6.95 -0.43
CA TYR A 45 7.16 7.78 0.69
C TYR A 45 5.65 7.94 0.72
N LEU A 46 5.01 7.43 1.76
CA LEU A 46 3.56 7.54 2.01
C LEU A 46 3.27 8.65 3.01
N THR A 47 2.44 9.61 2.63
CA THR A 47 1.89 10.61 3.57
C THR A 47 0.75 10.00 4.40
N LEU A 48 0.34 10.67 5.49
CA LEU A 48 -0.85 10.27 6.24
C LEU A 48 -2.11 10.21 5.36
N LYS A 49 -2.24 11.17 4.44
CA LYS A 49 -3.33 11.20 3.45
C LYS A 49 -3.28 10.02 2.48
N ASP A 50 -2.08 9.53 2.14
CA ASP A 50 -1.94 8.34 1.29
C ASP A 50 -2.41 7.09 2.04
N LEU A 51 -2.01 6.93 3.31
CA LEU A 51 -2.45 5.82 4.16
C LEU A 51 -3.97 5.82 4.36
N GLU A 52 -4.55 6.98 4.64
CA GLU A 52 -6.00 7.14 4.78
C GLU A 52 -6.74 6.68 3.51
N ARG A 53 -6.27 7.12 2.33
CA ARG A 53 -6.86 6.73 1.05
C ARG A 53 -6.67 5.25 0.77
N ILE A 54 -5.49 4.69 0.99
CA ILE A 54 -5.22 3.26 0.84
C ILE A 54 -6.22 2.46 1.67
N ARG A 55 -6.38 2.80 2.95
CA ARG A 55 -7.34 2.12 3.82
C ARG A 55 -8.78 2.26 3.33
N ARG A 56 -9.20 3.47 2.95
CA ARG A 56 -10.56 3.74 2.47
C ARG A 56 -10.88 2.94 1.21
N TYR A 57 -9.97 2.92 0.23
CA TYR A 57 -10.12 2.15 -1.01
C TYR A 57 -10.11 0.64 -0.79
N ALA A 58 -9.36 0.16 0.21
CA ALA A 58 -9.31 -1.25 0.53
C ALA A 58 -10.57 -1.75 1.26
N PHE A 59 -11.09 -1.01 2.25
CA PHE A 59 -12.10 -1.56 3.15
C PHE A 59 -13.46 -0.86 3.11
N ASP A 60 -13.53 0.42 2.72
CA ASP A 60 -14.75 1.21 2.89
C ASP A 60 -15.64 1.20 1.63
N TYR A 61 -15.05 1.04 0.44
CA TYR A 61 -15.82 1.09 -0.83
C TYR A 61 -16.41 -0.27 -1.26
N GLY A 62 -16.01 -1.39 -0.64
CA GLY A 62 -16.56 -2.72 -0.95
C GLY A 62 -16.25 -3.26 -2.36
N ASN A 63 -15.38 -2.59 -3.12
CA ASN A 63 -14.96 -3.04 -4.45
C ASN A 63 -13.81 -4.05 -4.28
N GLY A 64 -14.13 -5.34 -4.15
CA GLY A 64 -13.15 -6.39 -3.81
C GLY A 64 -11.88 -6.43 -4.69
N GLY A 65 -11.93 -5.92 -5.93
CA GLY A 65 -10.74 -5.77 -6.77
C GLY A 65 -9.72 -4.75 -6.26
N TRP A 66 -10.16 -3.69 -5.57
CA TRP A 66 -9.30 -2.64 -5.02
C TRP A 66 -8.58 -3.11 -3.76
N GLU A 67 -9.30 -3.79 -2.88
CA GLU A 67 -8.75 -4.43 -1.67
C GLU A 67 -7.62 -5.39 -2.06
N ASN A 68 -7.94 -6.36 -2.93
CA ASN A 68 -6.97 -7.35 -3.39
C ASN A 68 -5.72 -6.69 -3.97
N ARG A 69 -5.90 -5.62 -4.74
CA ARG A 69 -4.78 -4.90 -5.34
C ARG A 69 -3.92 -4.17 -4.30
N LEU A 70 -4.53 -3.47 -3.34
CA LEU A 70 -3.77 -2.75 -2.31
C LEU A 70 -3.09 -3.71 -1.34
N THR A 71 -3.74 -4.80 -0.97
CA THR A 71 -3.17 -5.89 -0.16
C THR A 71 -1.96 -6.50 -0.87
N ALA A 72 -2.05 -6.77 -2.16
CA ALA A 72 -0.92 -7.30 -2.94
C ALA A 72 0.29 -6.33 -3.02
N ILE A 73 0.06 -5.02 -2.91
CA ILE A 73 1.13 -4.00 -2.92
C ILE A 73 1.72 -3.79 -1.53
N PHE A 74 0.91 -3.75 -0.48
CA PHE A 74 1.30 -3.18 0.81
C PHE A 74 1.20 -4.12 2.01
N ALA A 75 0.53 -5.28 1.92
CA ALA A 75 0.24 -6.11 3.11
C ALA A 75 1.49 -6.56 3.88
N ARG A 76 2.61 -6.83 3.18
CA ARG A 76 3.88 -7.18 3.82
C ARG A 76 4.43 -6.05 4.69
N SER A 77 4.22 -4.81 4.26
CA SER A 77 4.80 -3.62 4.91
C SER A 77 3.84 -2.96 5.91
N LEU A 78 2.53 -3.05 5.67
CA LEU A 78 1.49 -2.38 6.46
C LEU A 78 0.60 -3.34 7.28
N GLY A 79 0.84 -4.66 7.17
CA GLY A 79 -0.06 -5.70 7.67
C GLY A 79 -1.28 -5.92 6.78
N GLN A 80 -2.00 -7.03 7.01
CA GLN A 80 -3.20 -7.39 6.23
C GLN A 80 -4.30 -6.31 6.27
N ASN A 81 -4.38 -5.55 7.36
CA ASN A 81 -5.37 -4.49 7.55
C ASN A 81 -4.90 -3.13 7.00
N LEU A 82 -3.75 -3.08 6.32
CA LEU A 82 -3.14 -1.87 5.74
C LEU A 82 -3.08 -0.66 6.70
N SER A 83 -3.02 -0.92 8.00
CA SER A 83 -3.16 0.09 9.04
C SER A 83 -1.84 0.78 9.40
N GLY A 84 -0.72 0.33 8.82
CA GLY A 84 0.61 0.89 9.08
C GLY A 84 1.12 0.60 10.49
N GLN A 85 0.42 -0.24 11.26
CA GLN A 85 0.94 -0.78 12.51
C GLN A 85 1.84 -1.96 12.16
N ASN A 86 3.14 -1.68 12.16
CA ASN A 86 4.16 -2.71 12.12
C ASN A 86 3.95 -3.60 13.34
N ILE A 87 3.38 -4.80 13.13
CA ILE A 87 3.26 -5.85 14.16
C ILE A 87 4.63 -6.47 14.44
N ASN A 88 5.63 -5.65 14.75
CA ASN A 88 6.76 -6.07 15.56
C ASN A 88 6.40 -5.94 17.05
N SER A 89 5.22 -6.44 17.41
CA SER A 89 4.93 -6.94 18.76
C SER A 89 5.66 -8.28 18.92
N THR A 90 6.99 -8.29 18.84
CA THR A 90 7.79 -9.52 18.97
C THR A 90 8.24 -9.80 20.41
N THR A 91 7.84 -9.03 21.43
CA THR A 91 8.43 -9.21 22.78
C THR A 91 7.43 -8.98 23.90
N ARG A 92 6.42 -9.86 24.07
CA ARG A 92 5.58 -9.88 25.30
C ARG A 92 5.00 -11.25 25.69
N ILE A 93 5.55 -12.38 25.21
CA ILE A 93 5.09 -13.73 25.64
C ILE A 93 6.24 -14.64 26.12
N LEU A 94 7.50 -14.17 26.17
CA LEU A 94 8.62 -14.97 26.72
C LEU A 94 9.36 -14.32 27.90
N ILE A 95 8.66 -13.44 28.64
CA ILE A 95 9.08 -13.01 29.97
C ILE A 95 7.80 -13.07 30.79
N ASP A 96 7.52 -14.25 31.35
CA ASP A 96 6.52 -14.56 32.40
C ASP A 96 5.99 -16.00 32.28
N ALA A 97 6.88 -16.98 32.07
CA ALA A 97 6.62 -18.41 32.33
C ALA A 97 7.91 -19.13 32.73
#